data_AF-A0A8T7CNZ4-F1
#
_entry.id   AF-A0A8T7CNZ4-F1
#
_cell.length_a   1.000
_cell.length_b   1.000
_cell.length_c   1.000
_cell.angle_alpha   90.00
_cell.angle_beta   90.00
_cell.angle_gamma   90.00
#
_symmetry.space_group_name_H-M   'P 1'
#
loop_
_entity.id
_entity.type
_entity.pdbx_description
1 polymer ?
#
loop_
_entity_poly.entity_id
_entity_poly.type
_entity_poly.pdbx_seq_one_letter_code
_entity_poly.pdbx_strand_id
1 'polypeptide(L)'
;DRVLFSGDIIFEGRVAFLGDADTKHWLETLQHMETAGLAVLVPGHGPVADEPNQSITQTRRYLSFLRKTMKAAVDELQSFDEVYAATDWSEFENLPAFKQANRRNAYQVFLSIEREALSGN
;
A
#
# COMPACT_ATOMS: atom_id res chain seq x y z
N ASP A 1 -8.69 -12.43 24.78
CA ASP A 1 -9.18 -11.48 23.76
C ASP A 1 -8.34 -11.58 22.49
N ARG A 2 -8.98 -11.49 21.31
CA ARG A 2 -8.34 -11.73 20.00
C ARG A 2 -8.15 -10.39 19.27
N VAL A 3 -7.41 -9.48 19.90
CA VAL A 3 -7.21 -8.09 19.46
C VAL A 3 -5.79 -7.92 18.90
N LEU A 4 -5.68 -7.34 17.70
CA LEU A 4 -4.39 -6.96 17.09
C LEU A 4 -4.21 -5.44 17.18
N PHE A 5 -3.05 -4.99 17.65
CA PHE A 5 -2.60 -3.60 17.52
C PHE A 5 -1.55 -3.56 16.42
N SER A 6 -1.84 -2.89 15.30
CA SER A 6 -0.95 -2.94 14.13
C SER A 6 0.00 -1.76 14.03
N GLY A 7 -0.30 -0.63 14.68
CA GLY A 7 0.34 0.64 14.30
C GLY A 7 0.09 0.93 12.81
N ASP A 8 1.04 1.61 12.15
CA ASP A 8 0.86 2.15 10.80
C ASP A 8 1.22 1.17 9.67
N ILE A 9 0.98 -0.14 9.86
CA ILE A 9 1.07 -1.12 8.76
C ILE A 9 -0.29 -1.49 8.16
N ILE A 10 -1.40 -1.10 8.80
CA ILE A 10 -2.77 -1.30 8.31
C ILE A 10 -3.54 0.02 8.49
N PHE A 11 -4.18 0.48 7.42
CA PHE A 11 -4.95 1.71 7.38
C PHE A 11 -6.41 1.38 7.10
N GLU A 12 -7.28 1.66 8.07
CA GLU A 12 -8.70 1.37 7.92
C GLU A 12 -9.44 2.49 7.17
N GLY A 13 -10.11 2.13 6.09
CA GLY A 13 -11.01 3.00 5.33
C GLY A 13 -10.33 4.17 4.63
N ARG A 14 -9.03 4.10 4.33
CA ARG A 14 -8.27 5.18 3.70
C ARG A 14 -7.03 4.68 2.96
N VAL A 15 -6.50 5.51 2.07
CA VAL A 15 -5.18 5.28 1.49
C VAL A 15 -4.08 5.42 2.58
N ALA A 16 -3.13 4.49 2.55
CA ALA A 16 -1.96 4.50 3.43
C ALA A 16 -1.03 5.69 3.15
N PHE A 17 -0.27 6.12 4.15
CA PHE A 17 0.85 7.05 3.96
C PHE A 17 2.15 6.25 3.98
N LEU A 18 2.89 6.24 2.86
CA LEU A 18 4.05 5.34 2.74
C LEU A 18 5.35 5.90 3.31
N GLY A 19 5.52 7.22 3.38
CA GLY A 19 6.75 7.82 3.89
C GLY A 19 8.00 7.30 3.16
N ASP A 20 8.99 6.83 3.90
CA ASP A 20 10.21 6.19 3.41
C ASP A 20 10.20 4.66 3.61
N ALA A 21 9.01 4.06 3.80
CA ALA A 21 8.87 2.65 4.11
C ALA A 21 9.41 1.72 3.01
N ASP A 22 9.92 0.56 3.43
CA ASP A 22 10.17 -0.57 2.56
C ASP A 22 8.84 -1.22 2.16
N THR A 23 8.28 -0.76 1.04
CA THR A 23 6.98 -1.23 0.55
C THR A 23 7.01 -2.67 0.05
N LYS A 24 8.19 -3.22 -0.29
CA LYS A 24 8.34 -4.63 -0.66
C LYS A 24 8.14 -5.49 0.58
N HIS A 25 8.94 -5.22 1.61
CA HIS A 25 8.87 -5.97 2.86
C HIS A 25 7.53 -5.78 3.59
N TRP A 26 6.95 -4.59 3.51
CA TRP A 26 5.61 -4.34 4.04
C TRP A 26 4.55 -5.19 3.33
N LEU A 27 4.58 -5.25 2.00
CA LEU A 27 3.65 -6.10 1.25
C LEU A 27 3.82 -7.59 1.60
N GLU A 28 5.06 -8.07 1.70
CA GLU A 28 5.38 -9.45 2.11
C GLU A 28 4.85 -9.74 3.53
N THR A 29 5.01 -8.79 4.45
CA THR A 29 4.49 -8.89 5.83
C THR A 29 2.97 -9.04 5.83
N LEU A 30 2.25 -8.23 5.06
CA LEU A 30 0.79 -8.33 4.95
C LEU A 30 0.32 -9.61 4.26
N GLN A 31 1.11 -10.17 3.35
CA GLN A 31 0.81 -11.45 2.69
C GLN A 31 0.98 -12.64 3.62
N HIS A 32 1.96 -12.60 4.53
CA HIS A 32 2.23 -13.66 5.50
C HIS A 32 1.46 -13.51 6.81
N MET A 33 0.69 -12.43 6.99
CA MET A 33 -0.07 -12.21 8.21
C MET A 33 -1.18 -13.25 8.34
N GLU A 34 -1.08 -14.12 9.34
CA GLU A 34 -2.14 -15.03 9.74
C GLU A 34 -3.19 -14.27 10.55
N THR A 35 -4.39 -14.14 9.99
CA THR A 35 -5.46 -13.34 10.58
C THR A 35 -6.64 -14.19 11.06
N ALA A 36 -6.53 -15.52 10.91
CA ALA A 36 -7.54 -16.46 11.34
C ALA A 36 -7.78 -16.31 12.86
N GLY A 37 -8.98 -15.85 13.22
CA GLY A 37 -9.40 -15.69 14.60
C GLY A 37 -9.26 -14.29 15.18
N LEU A 38 -8.72 -13.30 14.46
CA LEU A 38 -8.78 -11.91 14.92
C LEU A 38 -10.23 -11.44 15.02
N ALA A 39 -10.58 -10.86 16.17
CA ALA A 39 -11.90 -10.30 16.43
C ALA A 39 -11.92 -8.78 16.31
N VAL A 40 -10.79 -8.12 16.58
CA VAL A 40 -10.68 -6.66 16.56
C VAL A 40 -9.27 -6.27 16.12
N LEU A 41 -9.17 -5.18 15.34
CA LEU A 41 -7.92 -4.55 14.93
C LEU A 41 -7.93 -3.08 15.36
N VAL A 42 -6.85 -2.66 16.03
CA VAL A 42 -6.61 -1.27 16.40
C VAL A 42 -5.46 -0.74 15.51
N PRO A 43 -5.76 0.05 14.47
CA PRO A 43 -4.75 0.62 13.60
C PRO A 43 -4.03 1.80 14.24
N GLY A 44 -2.88 2.20 13.69
CA GLY A 44 -2.21 3.45 14.07
C GLY A 44 -3.02 4.69 13.66
N HIS A 45 -3.79 4.58 12.56
CA HIS A 45 -4.71 5.61 12.09
C HIS A 45 -6.06 5.02 11.64
N GLY A 46 -7.15 5.68 12.07
CA GLY A 46 -8.51 5.28 11.74
C GLY A 46 -9.28 4.73 12.96
N PRO A 47 -10.56 4.36 12.78
CA PRO A 47 -11.33 3.72 13.84
C PRO A 47 -10.81 2.30 14.11
N VAL A 48 -11.19 1.76 15.27
CA VAL A 48 -11.06 0.32 15.54
C VAL A 48 -11.86 -0.44 14.49
N ALA A 49 -11.26 -1.44 13.86
CA ALA A 49 -11.91 -2.30 12.89
C ALA A 49 -12.42 -3.58 13.56
N ASP A 50 -13.71 -3.84 13.39
CA ASP A 50 -14.42 -5.07 13.77
C ASP A 50 -14.34 -6.15 12.68
N GLU A 51 -13.90 -5.79 11.47
CA GLU A 51 -13.52 -6.72 10.39
C GLU A 51 -12.01 -6.66 10.03
N PRO A 52 -11.09 -7.15 10.90
CA PRO A 52 -9.64 -7.06 10.69
C PRO A 52 -9.14 -7.53 9.31
N ASN A 53 -9.76 -8.58 8.77
CA ASN A 53 -9.41 -9.15 7.47
C ASN A 53 -9.66 -8.18 6.31
N GLN A 54 -10.71 -7.37 6.43
CA GLN A 54 -11.06 -6.40 5.42
C GLN A 54 -10.04 -5.26 5.40
N SER A 55 -9.67 -4.73 6.57
CA SER A 55 -8.65 -3.69 6.76
C SER A 55 -7.30 -4.10 6.17
N ILE A 56 -6.85 -5.32 6.53
CA ILE A 56 -5.60 -5.89 6.05
C ILE A 56 -5.64 -6.06 4.53
N THR A 57 -6.74 -6.58 4.00
CA THR A 57 -6.91 -6.77 2.56
C THR A 57 -6.91 -5.45 1.80
N GLN A 58 -7.55 -4.40 2.32
CA GLN A 58 -7.56 -3.08 1.69
C GLN A 58 -6.14 -2.51 1.58
N THR A 59 -5.39 -2.50 2.68
CA THR A 59 -4.00 -1.99 2.69
C THR A 59 -3.10 -2.81 1.76
N ARG A 60 -3.22 -4.14 1.81
CA ARG A 60 -2.46 -5.06 0.95
C ARG A 60 -2.76 -4.85 -0.53
N ARG A 61 -4.03 -4.68 -0.91
CA ARG A 61 -4.44 -4.42 -2.30
C ARG A 61 -3.85 -3.13 -2.83
N TYR A 62 -3.93 -2.05 -2.04
CA TYR A 62 -3.37 -0.75 -2.43
C TYR A 62 -1.85 -0.82 -2.66
N LEU A 63 -1.10 -1.42 -1.72
CA LEU A 63 0.35 -1.61 -1.86
C LEU A 63 0.72 -2.49 -3.06
N SER A 64 -0.01 -3.59 -3.23
CA SER A 64 0.21 -4.51 -4.36
C SER A 64 -0.07 -3.81 -5.70
N PHE A 65 -1.11 -2.99 -5.78
CA PHE A 65 -1.44 -2.23 -6.98
C PHE A 65 -0.32 -1.25 -7.32
N LEU A 66 0.09 -0.40 -6.37
CA LEU A 66 1.17 0.56 -6.60
C LEU A 66 2.46 -0.14 -7.06
N ARG A 67 2.89 -1.18 -6.35
CA ARG A 67 4.13 -1.90 -6.70
C ARG A 67 4.04 -2.55 -8.06
N LYS A 68 2.91 -3.15 -8.42
CA LYS A 68 2.71 -3.76 -9.75
C LYS A 68 2.76 -2.70 -10.86
N THR A 69 1.99 -1.63 -10.72
CA THR A 69 1.87 -0.58 -11.75
C THR A 69 3.20 0.14 -11.94
N MET A 70 3.88 0.53 -10.86
CA MET A 70 5.17 1.21 -10.95
C MET A 70 6.28 0.27 -11.41
N LYS A 71 6.20 -1.04 -11.11
CA LYS A 71 7.18 -2.01 -11.63
C LYS A 71 7.11 -2.12 -13.14
N ALA A 72 5.90 -2.23 -13.70
CA ALA A 72 5.72 -2.25 -15.15
C ALA A 72 6.31 -0.99 -15.80
N ALA A 73 6.08 0.18 -15.20
CA ALA A 73 6.66 1.44 -15.66
C ALA A 73 8.20 1.41 -15.72
N VAL A 74 8.85 0.93 -14.65
CA VAL A 74 10.31 0.84 -14.58
C VAL A 74 10.85 -0.19 -15.57
N ASP A 75 10.23 -1.36 -15.67
CA ASP A 75 10.62 -2.42 -16.59
C ASP A 75 10.51 -1.97 -18.07
N GLU A 76 9.54 -1.09 -18.37
CA GLU A 76 9.29 -0.52 -19.70
C GLU A 76 9.98 0.83 -19.94
N LEU A 77 10.78 1.32 -18.98
CA LEU A 77 11.49 2.63 -19.04
C LEU A 77 10.54 3.82 -19.29
N GLN A 78 9.31 3.75 -18.79
CA GLN A 78 8.32 4.81 -18.92
C GLN A 78 8.51 5.89 -17.85
N SER A 79 8.13 7.13 -18.17
CA SER A 79 8.17 8.22 -17.19
C SER A 79 7.07 8.07 -16.14
N PHE A 80 7.37 8.44 -14.90
CA PHE A 80 6.38 8.40 -13.82
C PHE A 80 5.12 9.23 -14.13
N ASP A 81 5.29 10.44 -14.69
CA ASP A 81 4.16 11.34 -14.93
C ASP A 81 3.19 10.78 -15.98
N GLU A 82 3.71 10.18 -17.05
CA GLU A 82 2.88 9.54 -18.08
C GLU A 82 2.11 8.34 -17.51
N VAL A 83 2.80 7.46 -16.78
CA VAL A 83 2.16 6.28 -16.18
C VAL A 83 1.14 6.69 -15.13
N TYR A 84 1.46 7.65 -14.26
CA TYR A 84 0.54 8.12 -13.23
C TYR A 84 -0.74 8.70 -13.84
N ALA A 85 -0.60 9.49 -14.91
CA ALA A 85 -1.74 10.08 -15.63
C ALA A 85 -2.58 9.04 -16.39
N ALA A 86 -1.95 7.99 -16.91
CA ALA A 86 -2.63 6.92 -17.64
C ALA A 86 -3.21 5.80 -16.75
N THR A 87 -2.79 5.73 -15.48
CA THR A 87 -3.25 4.69 -14.54
C THR A 87 -4.72 4.88 -14.19
N ASP A 88 -5.49 3.80 -14.25
CA ASP A 88 -6.85 3.76 -13.72
C ASP A 88 -6.81 3.69 -12.18
N TRP A 89 -7.28 4.76 -11.54
CA TRP A 89 -7.31 4.89 -10.09
C TRP A 89 -8.69 4.59 -9.48
N SER A 90 -9.66 4.14 -10.27
CA SER A 90 -11.07 4.00 -9.86
C SER A 90 -11.28 3.15 -8.58
N GLU A 91 -10.43 2.15 -8.35
CA GLU A 91 -10.46 1.32 -7.14
C GLU A 91 -10.17 2.13 -5.86
N PHE A 92 -9.36 3.20 -5.94
CA PHE A 92 -8.84 3.93 -4.78
C PHE A 92 -9.19 5.41 -4.75
N GLU A 93 -9.61 6.01 -5.86
CA GLU A 93 -9.75 7.47 -6.02
C GLU A 93 -10.77 8.10 -5.05
N ASN A 94 -11.75 7.31 -4.60
CA ASN A 94 -12.79 7.72 -3.67
C ASN A 94 -12.43 7.48 -2.21
N LEU A 95 -11.29 6.84 -1.92
CA LEU A 95 -10.84 6.62 -0.56
C LEU A 95 -10.36 7.95 0.07
N PRO A 96 -10.63 8.16 1.37
CA PRO A 96 -10.02 9.23 2.13
C PRO A 96 -8.49 9.26 1.98
N ALA A 97 -7.94 10.47 1.99
CA ALA A 97 -6.52 10.77 1.79
C ALA A 97 -5.95 10.50 0.39
N PHE A 98 -6.73 9.96 -0.57
CA PHE A 98 -6.24 9.66 -1.93
C PHE A 98 -5.60 10.88 -2.60
N LYS A 99 -6.33 12.00 -2.68
CA LYS A 99 -5.84 13.23 -3.35
C LYS A 99 -4.57 13.79 -2.71
N GLN A 100 -4.39 13.58 -1.41
CA GLN A 100 -3.26 14.11 -0.64
C GLN A 100 -2.04 13.18 -0.69
N ALA A 101 -2.25 11.86 -0.73
CA ALA A 101 -1.18 10.88 -0.54
C ALA A 101 -0.83 10.09 -1.82
N ASN A 102 -1.81 9.77 -2.67
CA ASN A 102 -1.62 8.75 -3.71
C ASN A 102 -0.50 9.05 -4.69
N ARG A 103 -0.43 10.27 -5.22
CA ARG A 103 0.64 10.64 -6.17
C ARG A 103 2.02 10.54 -5.54
N ARG A 104 2.15 10.97 -4.29
CA ARG A 104 3.41 10.88 -3.54
C ARG A 104 3.78 9.42 -3.29
N ASN A 105 2.82 8.60 -2.86
CA ASN A 105 3.01 7.18 -2.64
C ASN A 105 3.48 6.47 -3.91
N ALA A 106 2.79 6.68 -5.03
CA ALA A 106 3.15 6.09 -6.32
C ALA A 106 4.57 6.48 -6.73
N TYR A 107 4.92 7.76 -6.60
CA TYR A 107 6.27 8.23 -6.94
C TYR A 107 7.35 7.59 -6.06
N GLN A 108 7.11 7.47 -4.75
CA GLN A 108 8.04 6.83 -3.84
C GLN A 108 8.23 5.34 -4.15
N VAL A 109 7.16 4.65 -4.53
CA VAL A 109 7.23 3.25 -4.98
C VAL A 109 8.01 3.12 -6.29
N PHE A 110 7.80 4.01 -7.25
CA PHE A 110 8.57 4.08 -8.50
C PHE A 110 10.07 4.19 -8.22
N LEU A 111 10.49 5.16 -7.40
CA LEU A 111 11.89 5.34 -7.00
C LEU A 111 12.44 4.16 -6.19
N SER A 112 11.60 3.48 -5.39
CA SER A 112 12.00 2.25 -4.69
C SER A 112 12.36 1.16 -5.69
N ILE A 113 11.50 0.95 -6.70
CA ILE A 113 11.68 -0.11 -7.68
C ILE A 113 12.88 0.18 -8.59
N GLU A 114 13.10 1.44 -8.99
CA GLU A 114 14.33 1.82 -9.71
C GLU A 114 15.59 1.46 -8.91
N ARG A 115 15.61 1.77 -7.61
CA ARG A 115 16.74 1.42 -6.73
C ARG A 115 16.92 -0.09 -6.58
N GLU A 116 15.82 -0.84 -6.43
CA GLU A 116 15.82 -2.31 -6.37
C GLU A 116 16.37 -2.93 -7.67
N ALA A 117 16.04 -2.37 -8.84
CA ALA A 117 16.52 -2.84 -10.14
C ALA A 117 18.02 -2.56 -10.34
N LEU A 118 18.52 -1.44 -9.80
CA LEU A 118 19.94 -1.08 -9.88
C LEU A 118 20.82 -1.85 -8.88
N SER A 119 20.28 -2.23 -7.72
CA SER A 119 21.02 -2.99 -6.69
C SER A 119 21.03 -4.50 -6.91
N GLY A 120 20.18 -5.00 -7.81
CA GLY A 120 20.12 -6.41 -8.20
C GLY A 120 21.07 -6.83 -9.33
N ASN A 121 21.93 -5.92 -9.82
CA ASN A 121 22.96 -6.16 -10.83
C ASN A 121 24.37 -6.28 -10.21
#